data_AF-A0A7K2KJQ3-F1
#
_entry.id   AF-A0A7K2KJQ3-F1
#
_cell.length_a   1.000
_cell.length_b   1.000
_cell.length_c   1.000
_cell.angle_alpha   90.00
_cell.angle_beta   90.00
_cell.angle_gamma   90.00
#
_symmetry.space_group_name_H-M   'P 1'
#
loop_
_entity.id
_entity.type
_entity.pdbx_description
1 polymer ?
#
loop_
_entity_poly.entity_id
_entity_poly.type
_entity_poly.pdbx_seq_one_letter_code
_entity_poly.pdbx_strand_id
1 'polypeptide(L)'
;HLKFIFATTEPEKVIGTIRSRTHHYPFRLVPPGTLREYLREVCGREGIPVDDGVLPLVVRAGAGSVRDSMSVMDQLLAGAADDGVTYGMATSLLGYTDGSLLDAVVEAFAAGDGAAAFEVVDTVIEGGNDPRRFVADLLERLRDLVILAAVPDAAEKGLIDAPVDVIERMQAQASVFGAAELSRAADLVNTGLTEMRGATSPRLQLELICARVLLPAAFDDERSVQARLDRLERGAASGPAPVFTPGAPTPALGYVPGPDAHTPMAPPPPAPAAPP
;
A
#
# COMPACT_ATOMS: atom_id res chain seq x y z
N HIS A 1 5.67 25.12 -51.99
CA HIS A 1 4.92 25.63 -50.82
C HIS A 1 5.64 25.17 -49.57
N LEU A 2 5.97 26.05 -48.62
CA LEU A 2 6.66 25.69 -47.37
C LEU A 2 5.64 25.44 -46.25
N LYS A 3 5.91 24.45 -45.39
CA LYS A 3 5.16 24.18 -44.16
C LYS A 3 6.13 24.17 -43.00
N PHE A 4 5.73 24.79 -41.88
CA PHE A 4 6.50 24.79 -40.64
C PHE A 4 5.76 23.97 -39.59
N ILE A 5 6.46 23.05 -38.92
CA ILE A 5 5.94 22.23 -37.82
C ILE A 5 6.86 22.47 -36.62
N PHE A 6 6.28 22.90 -35.50
CA PHE A 6 7.00 23.13 -34.25
C PHE A 6 6.49 22.14 -33.21
N ALA A 7 7.40 21.56 -32.42
CA ALA A 7 7.10 20.69 -31.29
C ALA A 7 7.78 21.23 -30.02
N THR A 8 7.06 21.22 -28.88
CA THR A 8 7.58 21.65 -27.57
C THR A 8 6.86 20.90 -26.47
N THR A 9 7.56 20.60 -25.37
CA THR A 9 6.99 20.09 -24.11
C THR A 9 6.61 21.20 -23.15
N GLU A 10 7.00 22.45 -23.44
CA GLU A 10 6.81 23.64 -22.60
C GLU A 10 6.08 24.72 -23.42
N PRO A 11 4.76 24.55 -23.69
CA PRO A 11 3.99 25.44 -24.56
C PRO A 11 3.91 26.88 -24.04
N GLU A 12 3.99 27.08 -22.73
CA GLU A 12 4.00 28.37 -22.05
C GLU A 12 5.27 29.19 -22.31
N LYS A 13 6.37 28.53 -22.68
CA LYS A 13 7.64 29.21 -23.05
C LYS A 13 7.64 29.70 -24.49
N VAL A 14 6.64 29.34 -25.30
CA VAL A 14 6.55 29.79 -26.69
C VAL A 14 6.10 31.26 -26.74
N ILE A 15 6.93 32.12 -27.33
CA ILE A 15 6.63 33.54 -27.49
C ILE A 15 5.30 33.77 -28.23
N GLY A 16 4.53 34.76 -27.75
CA GLY A 16 3.19 35.05 -28.28
C GLY A 16 3.13 35.38 -29.78
N THR A 17 4.23 35.90 -30.34
CA THR A 17 4.35 36.21 -31.77
C THR A 17 4.41 34.98 -32.67
N ILE A 18 4.95 33.85 -32.18
CA ILE A 18 4.89 32.56 -32.88
C ILE A 18 3.54 31.91 -32.63
N ARG A 19 3.09 31.88 -31.37
CA ARG A 19 1.82 31.22 -30.98
C ARG A 19 0.61 31.76 -31.75
N SER A 20 0.56 33.08 -31.99
CA SER A 20 -0.50 33.74 -32.76
C SER A 20 -0.52 33.40 -34.25
N ARG A 21 0.54 32.79 -34.79
CA ARG A 21 0.69 32.45 -36.22
C ARG A 21 0.73 30.95 -36.47
N THR A 22 0.46 30.12 -35.46
CA THR A 22 0.49 28.66 -35.54
C THR A 22 -0.79 28.04 -35.03
N HIS A 23 -1.23 26.94 -35.63
CA HIS A 23 -2.26 26.09 -35.03
C HIS A 23 -1.63 25.24 -33.92
N HIS A 24 -2.23 25.30 -32.72
CA HIS A 24 -1.75 24.56 -31.57
C HIS A 24 -2.55 23.28 -31.39
N TYR A 25 -1.85 22.14 -31.44
CA TYR A 25 -2.43 20.83 -31.19
C TYR A 25 -1.75 20.23 -29.94
N PRO A 26 -2.43 20.22 -28.78
CA PRO A 26 -1.89 19.60 -27.59
C PRO A 26 -2.01 18.07 -27.71
N PHE A 27 -0.88 17.38 -27.65
CA PHE A 27 -0.85 15.93 -27.51
C PHE A 27 -0.93 15.56 -26.03
N ARG A 28 -1.80 14.61 -25.70
CA ARG A 28 -1.92 14.04 -24.37
C ARG A 28 -1.18 12.70 -24.32
N LEU A 29 -0.83 12.26 -23.12
CA LEU A 29 -0.34 10.91 -22.90
C LEU A 29 -1.39 9.88 -23.37
N VAL A 30 -0.90 8.74 -23.84
CA VAL A 30 -1.77 7.66 -24.34
C VAL A 30 -2.36 6.93 -23.14
N PRO A 31 -3.68 6.66 -23.12
CA PRO A 31 -4.30 5.89 -22.06
C PRO A 31 -3.65 4.50 -21.91
N PRO A 32 -3.49 3.98 -20.68
CA PRO A 32 -2.83 2.70 -20.43
C PRO A 32 -3.39 1.53 -21.25
N GLY A 33 -4.72 1.40 -21.32
CA GLY A 33 -5.38 0.34 -22.09
C GLY A 33 -5.03 0.36 -23.58
N THR A 34 -5.05 1.54 -24.20
CA THR A 34 -4.66 1.72 -25.61
C THR A 34 -3.18 1.41 -25.83
N LEU A 35 -2.32 1.83 -24.90
CA LEU A 35 -0.88 1.57 -25.02
C LEU A 35 -0.55 0.09 -24.87
N ARG A 36 -1.26 -0.61 -23.98
CA ARG A 36 -1.15 -2.07 -23.83
C ARG A 36 -1.58 -2.82 -25.10
N GLU A 37 -2.71 -2.45 -25.69
CA GLU A 37 -3.18 -3.04 -26.95
C GLU A 37 -2.15 -2.84 -28.07
N TYR A 38 -1.60 -1.63 -28.17
CA TYR A 38 -0.55 -1.31 -29.12
C TYR A 38 0.72 -2.14 -28.90
N LEU A 39 1.22 -2.23 -27.65
CA LEU A 39 2.40 -3.05 -27.34
C LEU A 39 2.15 -4.54 -27.64
N ARG A 40 0.94 -5.05 -27.34
CA ARG A 40 0.56 -6.43 -27.67
C ARG A 40 0.59 -6.68 -29.17
N GLU A 41 0.06 -5.76 -29.97
CA GLU A 41 0.10 -5.83 -31.43
C GLU A 41 1.55 -5.83 -31.96
N VAL A 42 2.41 -4.96 -31.42
CA VAL A 42 3.83 -4.88 -31.79
C VAL A 42 4.55 -6.19 -31.46
N CYS A 43 4.41 -6.71 -30.23
CA CYS A 43 5.05 -7.95 -29.82
C CYS A 43 4.57 -9.14 -30.67
N GLY A 44 3.28 -9.18 -31.00
CA GLY A 44 2.71 -10.20 -31.88
C GLY A 44 3.27 -10.17 -33.31
N ARG A 45 3.68 -8.99 -33.81
CA ARG A 45 4.35 -8.84 -35.11
C ARG A 45 5.80 -9.30 -35.09
N GLU A 46 6.49 -9.08 -33.98
CA GLU A 46 7.88 -9.53 -33.77
C GLU A 46 7.95 -11.04 -33.48
N GLY A 47 6.82 -11.67 -33.13
CA GLY A 47 6.73 -13.13 -32.90
C GLY A 47 7.37 -13.60 -31.60
N ILE A 48 7.61 -12.70 -30.66
CA ILE A 48 8.24 -13.00 -29.36
C ILE A 48 7.13 -13.24 -28.32
N PRO A 49 7.12 -14.38 -27.61
CA PRO A 49 6.16 -14.62 -26.55
C PRO A 49 6.38 -13.66 -25.37
N VAL A 50 5.28 -13.10 -24.84
CA VAL A 50 5.27 -12.17 -23.72
C VAL A 50 4.16 -12.59 -22.77
N ASP A 51 4.49 -12.78 -21.49
CA ASP A 51 3.50 -13.12 -20.47
C ASP A 51 2.47 -11.99 -20.30
N ASP A 52 1.20 -12.35 -20.05
CA ASP A 52 0.09 -11.38 -19.94
C ASP A 52 0.31 -10.32 -18.86
N GLY A 53 1.05 -10.64 -17.79
CA GLY A 53 1.37 -9.73 -16.69
C GLY A 53 2.47 -8.71 -17.00
N VAL A 54 3.21 -8.84 -18.11
CA VAL A 54 4.36 -7.98 -18.43
C VAL A 54 3.94 -6.63 -18.99
N LEU A 55 3.01 -6.61 -19.94
CA LEU A 55 2.62 -5.37 -20.62
C LEU A 55 2.10 -4.28 -19.66
N PRO A 56 1.30 -4.60 -18.61
CA PRO A 56 0.94 -3.62 -17.59
C PRO A 56 2.16 -2.98 -16.90
N LEU A 57 3.22 -3.76 -16.60
CA LEU A 57 4.46 -3.25 -16.00
C LEU A 57 5.19 -2.28 -16.91
N VAL A 58 5.22 -2.58 -18.22
CA VAL A 58 5.86 -1.74 -19.24
C VAL A 58 5.11 -0.42 -19.43
N VAL A 59 3.79 -0.48 -19.56
CA VAL A 59 2.94 0.71 -19.68
C VAL A 59 3.10 1.63 -18.47
N ARG A 60 3.16 1.04 -17.27
CA ARG A 60 3.39 1.78 -16.02
C ARG A 60 4.79 2.41 -15.99
N ALA A 61 5.82 1.68 -16.39
CA ALA A 61 7.19 2.17 -16.43
C ALA A 61 7.36 3.34 -17.43
N GLY A 62 6.64 3.29 -18.55
CA GLY A 62 6.65 4.35 -19.55
C GLY A 62 5.71 5.53 -19.25
N ALA A 63 4.95 5.52 -18.14
CA ALA A 63 4.11 6.63 -17.69
C ALA A 63 3.20 7.24 -18.78
N GLY A 64 2.65 6.42 -19.68
CA GLY A 64 1.78 6.85 -20.79
C GLY A 64 2.51 7.46 -22.01
N SER A 65 3.85 7.52 -21.98
CA SER A 65 4.69 7.85 -23.12
C SER A 65 4.89 6.60 -23.98
N VAL A 66 4.46 6.66 -25.24
CA VAL A 66 4.65 5.57 -26.22
C VAL A 66 6.13 5.27 -26.38
N ARG A 67 6.96 6.31 -26.48
CA ARG A 67 8.40 6.18 -26.68
C ARG A 67 9.06 5.49 -25.50
N ASP A 68 8.73 5.90 -24.27
CA ASP A 68 9.38 5.36 -23.08
C ASP A 68 8.91 3.92 -22.85
N SER A 69 7.62 3.62 -23.08
CA SER A 69 7.09 2.26 -23.01
C SER A 69 7.72 1.33 -24.04
N MET A 70 7.90 1.79 -25.28
CA MET A 70 8.62 1.03 -26.31
C MET A 70 10.08 0.81 -25.92
N SER A 71 10.76 1.83 -25.38
CA SER A 71 12.16 1.71 -24.96
C SER A 71 12.32 0.70 -23.81
N VAL A 72 11.38 0.69 -22.87
CA VAL A 72 11.31 -0.30 -21.79
C VAL A 72 11.04 -1.69 -22.36
N MET A 73 10.12 -1.82 -23.32
CA MET A 73 9.83 -3.10 -23.97
C MET A 73 11.06 -3.63 -24.72
N ASP A 74 11.75 -2.79 -25.48
CA ASP A 74 12.99 -3.16 -26.19
C ASP A 74 14.06 -3.66 -25.22
N GLN A 75 14.18 -3.04 -24.04
CA GLN A 75 15.10 -3.50 -23.00
C GLN A 75 14.72 -4.90 -22.48
N LEU A 76 13.42 -5.18 -22.31
CA LEU A 76 12.96 -6.51 -21.92
C LEU A 76 13.22 -7.53 -23.03
N LEU A 77 12.88 -7.20 -24.29
CA LEU A 77 13.11 -8.10 -25.43
C LEU A 77 14.60 -8.41 -25.62
N ALA A 78 15.49 -7.45 -25.37
CA ALA A 78 16.93 -7.66 -25.46
C ALA A 78 17.48 -8.64 -24.41
N GLY A 79 16.80 -8.80 -23.28
CA GLY A 79 17.16 -9.76 -22.24
C GLY A 79 16.44 -11.11 -22.35
N ALA A 80 15.50 -11.26 -23.29
CA ALA A 80 14.64 -12.43 -23.39
C ALA A 80 15.42 -13.63 -23.91
N ALA A 81 15.14 -14.82 -23.36
CA ALA A 81 15.67 -16.09 -23.84
C ALA A 81 14.60 -16.82 -24.69
N ASP A 82 14.77 -18.12 -24.90
CA ASP A 82 13.88 -18.93 -25.76
C ASP A 82 12.43 -18.99 -25.26
N ASP A 83 12.20 -18.74 -23.97
CA ASP A 83 10.88 -18.67 -23.32
C ASP A 83 10.19 -17.30 -23.47
N GLY A 84 10.88 -16.31 -24.03
CA GLY A 84 10.36 -14.96 -24.26
C GLY A 84 10.48 -14.04 -23.05
N VAL A 85 9.59 -13.06 -22.97
CA VAL A 85 9.57 -12.09 -21.86
C VAL A 85 8.64 -12.60 -20.76
N THR A 86 9.23 -13.15 -19.71
CA THR A 86 8.49 -13.68 -18.56
C THR A 86 8.19 -12.60 -17.52
N TYR A 87 7.16 -12.81 -16.70
CA TYR A 87 6.81 -11.87 -15.63
C TYR A 87 7.96 -11.65 -14.63
N GLY A 88 8.59 -12.74 -14.15
CA GLY A 88 9.67 -12.67 -13.17
C GLY A 88 10.92 -11.96 -13.69
N MET A 89 11.21 -12.12 -14.99
CA MET A 89 12.26 -11.36 -15.66
C MET A 89 11.91 -9.86 -15.72
N ALA A 90 10.67 -9.53 -16.09
CA ALA A 90 10.24 -8.15 -16.19
C ALA A 90 10.23 -7.43 -14.82
N THR A 91 9.77 -8.08 -13.75
CA THR A 91 9.82 -7.49 -12.41
C THR A 91 11.25 -7.25 -11.97
N SER A 92 12.15 -8.22 -12.19
CA SER A 92 13.57 -8.11 -11.85
C SER A 92 14.28 -6.98 -12.62
N LEU A 93 14.10 -6.91 -13.95
CA LEU A 93 14.78 -5.91 -14.79
C LEU A 93 14.24 -4.50 -14.60
N LEU A 94 12.94 -4.35 -14.35
CA LEU A 94 12.30 -3.05 -14.12
C LEU A 94 12.32 -2.63 -12.64
N GLY A 95 12.78 -3.52 -11.77
CA GLY A 95 12.83 -3.31 -10.32
C GLY A 95 11.46 -3.28 -9.66
N TYR A 96 10.41 -3.85 -10.26
CA TYR A 96 9.11 -3.95 -9.59
C TYR A 96 9.15 -5.01 -8.49
N THR A 97 8.41 -4.73 -7.43
CA THR A 97 8.18 -5.68 -6.35
C THR A 97 7.36 -6.86 -6.85
N ASP A 98 7.75 -8.06 -6.45
CA ASP A 98 6.95 -9.27 -6.68
C ASP A 98 5.58 -9.15 -5.99
N GLY A 99 4.52 -9.51 -6.72
CA GLY A 99 3.14 -9.44 -6.21
C GLY A 99 2.94 -10.22 -4.91
N SER A 100 3.66 -11.31 -4.70
CA SER A 100 3.59 -12.12 -3.48
C SER A 100 4.08 -11.38 -2.23
N LEU A 101 5.09 -10.50 -2.35
CA LEU A 101 5.56 -9.67 -1.24
C LEU A 101 4.53 -8.61 -0.87
N LEU A 102 3.86 -8.03 -1.88
CA LEU A 102 2.76 -7.09 -1.68
C LEU A 102 1.55 -7.77 -1.03
N ASP A 103 1.24 -8.99 -1.45
CA ASP A 103 0.17 -9.79 -0.85
C ASP A 103 0.49 -10.11 0.62
N ALA A 104 1.69 -10.59 0.91
CA ALA A 104 2.12 -10.96 2.26
C ALA A 104 2.11 -9.77 3.23
N VAL A 105 2.59 -8.59 2.82
CA VAL A 105 2.58 -7.42 3.72
C VAL A 105 1.17 -6.88 3.97
N VAL A 106 0.30 -6.93 2.95
CA VAL A 106 -1.11 -6.53 3.07
C VAL A 106 -1.85 -7.47 4.02
N GLU A 107 -1.63 -8.78 3.89
CA GLU A 107 -2.18 -9.79 4.79
C GLU A 107 -1.70 -9.61 6.23
N ALA A 108 -0.39 -9.39 6.42
CA ALA A 108 0.19 -9.11 7.72
C ALA A 108 -0.41 -7.87 8.38
N PHE A 109 -0.62 -6.78 7.61
CA PHE A 109 -1.29 -5.58 8.12
C PHE A 109 -2.75 -5.83 8.49
N ALA A 110 -3.51 -6.51 7.64
CA ALA A 110 -4.92 -6.82 7.88
C ALA A 110 -5.13 -7.70 9.14
N ALA A 111 -4.19 -8.62 9.38
CA ALA A 111 -4.14 -9.49 10.55
C ALA A 111 -3.56 -8.81 11.80
N GLY A 112 -2.86 -7.68 11.65
CA GLY A 112 -2.10 -7.06 12.72
C GLY A 112 -0.87 -7.87 13.15
N ASP A 113 -0.35 -8.72 12.26
CA ASP A 113 0.81 -9.58 12.52
C ASP A 113 2.12 -8.81 12.23
N GLY A 114 2.74 -8.32 13.31
CA GLY A 114 4.03 -7.66 13.19
C GLY A 114 5.17 -8.59 12.79
N ALA A 115 5.17 -9.85 13.23
CA ALA A 115 6.25 -10.77 12.89
C ALA A 115 6.27 -11.00 11.37
N ALA A 116 5.12 -11.33 10.79
CA ALA A 116 4.98 -11.52 9.35
C ALA A 116 5.34 -10.24 8.56
N ALA A 117 4.92 -9.06 9.02
CA ALA A 117 5.25 -7.80 8.35
C ALA A 117 6.76 -7.52 8.32
N PHE A 118 7.46 -7.77 9.43
CA PHE A 118 8.92 -7.56 9.50
C PHE A 118 9.70 -8.66 8.76
N GLU A 119 9.19 -9.89 8.66
CA GLU A 119 9.75 -10.92 7.77
C GLU A 119 9.69 -10.50 6.30
N VAL A 120 8.60 -9.85 5.86
CA VAL A 120 8.53 -9.28 4.51
C VAL A 120 9.57 -8.18 4.33
N VAL A 121 9.77 -7.31 5.33
CA VAL A 121 10.84 -6.29 5.28
C VAL A 121 12.21 -6.94 5.11
N ASP A 122 12.53 -7.95 5.91
CA ASP A 122 13.81 -8.66 5.79
C ASP A 122 13.95 -9.31 4.40
N THR A 123 12.89 -9.95 3.89
CA THR A 123 12.89 -10.54 2.54
C THR A 123 13.13 -9.51 1.44
N VAL A 124 12.54 -8.31 1.55
CA VAL A 124 12.77 -7.19 0.62
C VAL A 124 14.24 -6.77 0.64
N ILE A 125 14.81 -6.58 1.83
CA ILE A 125 16.20 -6.13 2.00
C ILE A 125 17.20 -7.20 1.55
N GLU A 126 17.04 -8.44 2.01
CA GLU A 126 17.94 -9.56 1.67
C GLU A 126 17.83 -9.96 0.20
N GLY A 127 16.63 -9.84 -0.38
CA GLY A 127 16.39 -10.02 -1.82
C GLY A 127 16.97 -8.91 -2.69
N GLY A 128 17.56 -7.86 -2.11
CA GLY A 128 18.17 -6.75 -2.85
C GLY A 128 17.15 -5.83 -3.54
N ASN A 129 15.88 -5.90 -3.15
CA ASN A 129 14.85 -5.01 -3.68
C ASN A 129 15.08 -3.58 -3.19
N ASP A 130 14.79 -2.59 -4.03
CA ASP A 130 14.86 -1.19 -3.61
C ASP A 130 13.71 -0.89 -2.61
N PRO A 131 13.99 -0.48 -1.37
CA PRO A 131 12.94 -0.28 -0.36
C PRO A 131 11.96 0.83 -0.73
N ARG A 132 12.43 1.87 -1.42
CA ARG A 132 11.56 2.99 -1.81
C ARG A 132 10.60 2.56 -2.90
N ARG A 133 11.05 1.72 -3.83
CA ARG A 133 10.26 1.10 -4.87
C ARG A 133 9.22 0.15 -4.29
N PHE A 134 9.60 -0.66 -3.31
CA PHE A 134 8.65 -1.48 -2.53
C PHE A 134 7.53 -0.65 -1.91
N VAL A 135 7.88 0.45 -1.24
CA VAL A 135 6.88 1.36 -0.63
C VAL A 135 6.00 2.02 -1.69
N ALA A 136 6.54 2.37 -2.87
CA ALA A 136 5.75 2.90 -3.97
C ALA A 136 4.74 1.87 -4.53
N ASP A 137 5.19 0.62 -4.74
CA ASP A 137 4.33 -0.47 -5.20
C ASP A 137 3.26 -0.83 -4.16
N LEU A 138 3.61 -0.79 -2.87
CA LEU A 138 2.66 -0.95 -1.77
C LEU A 138 1.62 0.17 -1.72
N LEU A 139 2.00 1.43 -1.98
CA LEU A 139 1.06 2.54 -2.05
C LEU A 139 0.05 2.36 -3.19
N GLU A 140 0.53 1.93 -4.36
CA GLU A 140 -0.36 1.60 -5.49
C GLU A 140 -1.32 0.47 -5.13
N ARG A 141 -0.84 -0.60 -4.49
CA ARG A 141 -1.68 -1.68 -4.00
C ARG A 141 -2.74 -1.19 -3.02
N LEU A 142 -2.36 -0.38 -2.02
CA LEU A 142 -3.30 0.17 -1.04
C LEU A 142 -4.35 1.07 -1.69
N ARG A 143 -3.97 1.88 -2.69
CA ARG A 143 -4.92 2.69 -3.47
C ARG A 143 -5.95 1.82 -4.16
N ASP A 144 -5.53 0.74 -4.81
CA ASP A 144 -6.46 -0.14 -5.51
C ASP A 144 -7.38 -0.89 -4.53
N LEU A 145 -6.87 -1.30 -3.36
CA LEU A 145 -7.71 -1.89 -2.29
C LEU A 145 -8.74 -0.90 -1.75
N VAL A 146 -8.37 0.38 -1.57
CA VAL A 146 -9.32 1.45 -1.18
C VAL A 146 -10.40 1.62 -2.25
N ILE A 147 -10.03 1.60 -3.54
CA ILE A 147 -10.98 1.69 -4.65
C ILE A 147 -11.94 0.49 -4.63
N LEU A 148 -11.44 -0.74 -4.45
CA LEU A 148 -12.28 -1.95 -4.36
C LEU A 148 -13.23 -1.91 -3.18
N ALA A 149 -12.78 -1.41 -2.03
CA ALA A 149 -13.62 -1.25 -0.85
C ALA A 149 -14.75 -0.23 -1.06
N ALA A 150 -14.50 0.84 -1.84
CA ALA A 150 -15.48 1.89 -2.12
C ALA A 150 -16.39 1.57 -3.33
N VAL A 151 -15.87 0.83 -4.30
CA VAL A 151 -16.50 0.55 -5.59
C VAL A 151 -16.32 -0.94 -5.91
N PRO A 152 -17.26 -1.82 -5.49
CA PRO A 152 -17.12 -3.26 -5.68
C PRO A 152 -16.98 -3.71 -7.15
N ASP A 153 -17.53 -2.95 -8.09
CA ASP A 153 -17.46 -3.18 -9.53
C ASP A 153 -16.34 -2.38 -10.23
N ALA A 154 -15.32 -1.93 -9.48
CA ALA A 154 -14.21 -1.13 -9.99
C ALA A 154 -13.44 -1.78 -11.14
N ALA A 155 -13.28 -3.10 -11.09
CA ALA A 155 -12.61 -3.89 -12.13
C ALA A 155 -13.37 -3.82 -13.47
N GLU A 156 -14.69 -4.03 -13.45
CA GLU A 156 -15.54 -3.97 -14.64
C GLU A 156 -15.57 -2.57 -15.26
N LYS A 157 -15.48 -1.53 -14.41
CA LYS A 157 -15.39 -0.13 -14.81
C LYS A 157 -14.00 0.28 -15.32
N GLY A 158 -13.02 -0.62 -15.30
CA GLY A 158 -11.65 -0.34 -15.74
C GLY A 158 -10.91 0.65 -14.84
N LEU A 159 -11.29 0.77 -13.57
CA LEU A 159 -10.61 1.64 -12.60
C LEU A 159 -9.29 1.04 -12.08
N ILE A 160 -9.19 -0.28 -12.16
CA ILE A 160 -8.03 -1.08 -11.76
C ILE A 160 -7.64 -1.94 -12.96
N ASP A 161 -6.35 -1.91 -13.30
CA ASP A 161 -5.83 -2.61 -14.46
C ASP A 161 -4.92 -3.77 -14.03
N ALA A 162 -5.54 -4.91 -13.71
CA ALA A 162 -4.85 -6.10 -13.25
C ALA A 162 -5.52 -7.38 -13.80
N PRO A 163 -4.80 -8.52 -13.85
CA PRO A 163 -5.38 -9.82 -14.16
C PRO A 163 -6.54 -10.20 -13.23
N VAL A 164 -7.48 -11.02 -13.71
CA VAL A 164 -8.70 -11.40 -12.97
C VAL A 164 -8.37 -12.10 -11.64
N ASP A 165 -7.40 -13.00 -11.64
CA ASP A 165 -6.96 -13.72 -10.43
C ASP A 165 -6.32 -12.79 -9.38
N VAL A 166 -5.67 -11.71 -9.83
CA VAL A 166 -5.10 -10.68 -8.95
C VAL A 166 -6.23 -9.84 -8.36
N ILE A 167 -7.22 -9.47 -9.17
CA ILE A 167 -8.39 -8.71 -8.72
C ILE A 167 -9.18 -9.50 -7.67
N GLU A 168 -9.42 -10.80 -7.89
CA GLU A 168 -10.12 -11.65 -6.93
C GLU A 168 -9.41 -11.70 -5.57
N ARG A 169 -8.07 -11.84 -5.58
CA ARG A 169 -7.25 -11.77 -4.35
C ARG A 169 -7.33 -10.40 -3.68
N MET A 170 -7.25 -9.32 -4.45
CA MET A 170 -7.36 -7.96 -3.94
C MET A 170 -8.74 -7.67 -3.35
N GLN A 171 -9.81 -8.21 -3.92
CA GLN A 171 -11.16 -8.12 -3.35
C GLN A 171 -11.23 -8.82 -1.99
N ALA A 172 -10.65 -10.02 -1.88
CA ALA A 172 -10.54 -10.73 -0.61
C ALA A 172 -9.76 -9.91 0.44
N GLN A 173 -8.59 -9.37 0.06
CA GLN A 173 -7.79 -8.49 0.92
C GLN A 173 -8.59 -7.26 1.38
N ALA A 174 -9.24 -6.54 0.46
CA ALA A 174 -10.01 -5.34 0.76
C ALA A 174 -11.17 -5.63 1.75
N SER A 175 -11.81 -6.80 1.62
CA SER A 175 -12.91 -7.22 2.51
C SER A 175 -12.46 -7.48 3.95
N VAL A 176 -11.22 -7.93 4.15
CA VAL A 176 -10.69 -8.29 5.48
C VAL A 176 -9.91 -7.15 6.13
N PHE A 177 -9.33 -6.23 5.37
CA PHE A 177 -8.50 -5.15 5.90
C PHE A 177 -9.34 -4.07 6.61
N GLY A 178 -10.50 -3.70 6.05
CA GLY A 178 -11.36 -2.61 6.56
C GLY A 178 -11.04 -1.26 5.92
N ALA A 179 -12.08 -0.48 5.62
CA ALA A 179 -11.95 0.74 4.80
C ALA A 179 -11.21 1.88 5.52
N ALA A 180 -11.45 2.10 6.82
CA ALA A 180 -10.75 3.13 7.57
C ALA A 180 -9.29 2.75 7.80
N GLU A 181 -9.03 1.47 8.06
CA GLU A 181 -7.67 0.95 8.24
C GLU A 181 -6.85 1.01 6.94
N LEU A 182 -7.43 0.67 5.79
CA LEU A 182 -6.81 0.83 4.46
C LEU A 182 -6.48 2.29 4.16
N SER A 183 -7.43 3.20 4.40
CA SER A 183 -7.24 4.64 4.18
C SER A 183 -6.09 5.20 5.03
N ARG A 184 -6.06 4.82 6.32
CA ARG A 184 -4.96 5.18 7.22
C ARG A 184 -3.63 4.61 6.77
N ALA A 185 -3.59 3.33 6.37
CA ALA A 185 -2.37 2.70 5.87
C ALA A 185 -1.84 3.43 4.62
N ALA A 186 -2.72 3.76 3.66
CA ALA A 186 -2.36 4.50 2.45
C ALA A 186 -1.74 5.88 2.77
N ASP A 187 -2.32 6.62 3.72
CA ASP A 187 -1.79 7.93 4.13
C ASP A 187 -0.41 7.82 4.79
N LEU A 188 -0.21 6.84 5.67
CA LEU A 188 1.07 6.59 6.33
C LEU A 188 2.15 6.18 5.33
N VAL A 189 1.81 5.28 4.40
CA VAL A 189 2.72 4.82 3.34
C VAL A 189 3.06 5.98 2.39
N ASN A 190 2.09 6.81 1.99
CA ASN A 190 2.33 7.98 1.15
C ASN A 190 3.25 9.02 1.81
N THR A 191 3.02 9.27 3.11
CA THR A 191 3.88 10.16 3.90
C THR A 191 5.29 9.59 4.00
N GLY A 192 5.42 8.31 4.35
CA GLY A 192 6.70 7.61 4.43
C GLY A 192 7.45 7.59 3.10
N LEU A 193 6.77 7.34 1.99
CA LEU A 193 7.35 7.36 0.64
C LEU A 193 7.96 8.74 0.30
N THR A 194 7.30 9.81 0.75
CA THR A 194 7.79 11.18 0.59
C THR A 194 9.02 11.42 1.48
N GLU A 195 9.00 10.96 2.73
CA GLU A 195 10.10 11.05 3.70
C GLU A 195 11.34 10.24 3.29
N MET A 196 11.16 9.16 2.52
CA MET A 196 12.28 8.36 2.00
C MET A 196 13.14 9.10 0.99
N ARG A 197 12.67 10.22 0.41
CA ARG A 197 13.45 11.01 -0.54
C ARG A 197 14.62 11.69 0.18
N GLY A 198 15.83 11.16 -0.02
CA GLY A 198 17.05 11.67 0.62
C GLY A 198 17.29 11.12 2.02
N ALA A 199 16.57 10.07 2.42
CA ALA A 199 16.79 9.42 3.70
C ALA A 199 18.13 8.67 3.76
N THR A 200 18.83 8.78 4.89
CA THR A 200 20.13 8.13 5.11
C THR A 200 20.03 6.61 5.24
N SER A 201 18.88 6.08 5.68
CA SER A 201 18.63 4.64 5.80
C SER A 201 17.22 4.28 5.28
N PRO A 202 17.10 3.81 4.02
CA PRO A 202 15.84 3.36 3.45
C PRO A 202 15.22 2.18 4.20
N ARG A 203 16.04 1.25 4.72
CA ARG A 203 15.59 0.13 5.56
C ARG A 203 14.86 0.62 6.81
N LEU A 204 15.48 1.53 7.56
CA LEU A 204 14.87 2.08 8.78
C LEU A 204 13.54 2.78 8.49
N GLN A 205 13.46 3.52 7.37
CA GLN A 205 12.20 4.17 6.98
C GLN A 205 11.11 3.15 6.66
N LEU A 206 11.43 2.07 5.95
CA LEU A 206 10.50 0.98 5.69
C LEU A 206 10.00 0.33 6.99
N GLU A 207 10.92 0.00 7.92
CA GLU A 207 10.59 -0.56 9.24
C GLU A 207 9.65 0.38 10.03
N LEU A 208 9.92 1.69 10.02
CA LEU A 208 9.08 2.69 10.69
C LEU A 208 7.69 2.80 10.06
N ILE A 209 7.58 2.74 8.72
CA ILE A 209 6.30 2.74 8.03
C ILE A 209 5.47 1.53 8.47
N CYS A 210 6.04 0.32 8.43
CA CYS A 210 5.37 -0.90 8.87
C CYS A 210 4.92 -0.83 10.34
N ALA A 211 5.80 -0.37 11.23
CA ALA A 211 5.47 -0.21 12.65
C ALA A 211 4.32 0.78 12.86
N ARG A 212 4.32 1.93 12.18
CA ARG A 212 3.25 2.93 12.29
C ARG A 212 1.93 2.39 11.78
N VAL A 213 1.91 1.63 10.68
CA VAL A 213 0.69 0.99 10.17
C VAL A 213 0.12 0.04 11.21
N LEU A 214 0.95 -0.82 11.81
CA LEU A 214 0.54 -1.84 12.79
C LEU A 214 0.11 -1.29 14.16
N LEU A 215 0.49 -0.05 14.50
CA LEU A 215 0.24 0.56 15.83
C LEU A 215 -0.77 1.73 15.76
N PRO A 216 -2.05 1.49 15.45
CA PRO A 216 -3.06 2.56 15.45
C PRO A 216 -3.25 3.18 16.84
N ALA A 217 -3.07 2.41 17.92
CA ALA A 217 -3.19 2.93 19.29
C ALA A 217 -2.06 3.90 19.71
N ALA A 218 -1.00 4.05 18.90
CA ALA A 218 0.08 5.00 19.17
C ALA A 218 -0.25 6.44 18.77
N PHE A 219 -1.42 6.66 18.15
CA PHE A 219 -1.87 7.96 17.65
C PHE A 219 -3.27 8.29 18.16
N ASP A 220 -3.48 9.54 18.56
CA ASP A 220 -4.75 10.03 19.13
C ASP A 220 -5.65 10.73 18.09
N ASP A 221 -5.48 10.42 16.80
CA ASP A 221 -6.28 11.00 15.71
C ASP A 221 -7.54 10.18 15.38
N GLU A 222 -8.53 10.84 14.76
CA GLU A 222 -9.82 10.24 14.43
C GLU A 222 -9.71 8.98 13.57
N ARG A 223 -8.79 8.96 12.59
CA ARG A 223 -8.62 7.80 11.70
C ARG A 223 -8.02 6.61 12.44
N SER A 224 -7.12 6.86 13.39
CA SER A 224 -6.58 5.81 14.26
C SER A 224 -7.65 5.21 15.19
N VAL A 225 -8.62 6.01 15.64
CA VAL A 225 -9.80 5.50 16.36
C VAL A 225 -10.70 4.67 15.44
N GLN A 226 -11.01 5.17 14.24
CA GLN A 226 -11.82 4.45 13.24
C GLN A 226 -11.18 3.11 12.84
N ALA A 227 -9.87 3.08 12.59
CA ALA A 227 -9.13 1.85 12.28
C ALA A 227 -9.22 0.80 13.41
N ARG A 228 -9.21 1.24 14.68
CA ARG A 228 -9.38 0.34 15.82
C ARG A 228 -10.82 -0.18 15.92
N LEU A 229 -11.81 0.65 15.58
CA LEU A 229 -13.22 0.24 15.51
C LEU A 229 -13.42 -0.80 14.40
N ASP A 230 -12.93 -0.54 13.18
CA ASP A 230 -12.96 -1.50 12.06
C ASP A 230 -12.42 -2.88 12.50
N ARG A 231 -11.26 -2.90 13.18
CA ARG A 231 -10.66 -4.15 13.67
C ARG A 231 -11.52 -4.87 14.72
N LEU A 232 -12.16 -4.13 15.63
CA LEU A 232 -13.06 -4.70 16.64
C LEU A 232 -14.33 -5.27 16.00
N GLU A 233 -14.91 -4.57 15.02
CA GLU A 233 -16.11 -5.02 14.31
C GLU A 233 -15.85 -6.31 13.52
N ARG A 234 -14.67 -6.41 12.87
CA ARG A 234 -14.22 -7.64 12.20
C ARG A 234 -14.04 -8.81 13.17
N GLY A 235 -13.43 -8.56 14.33
CA GLY A 235 -13.26 -9.57 15.38
C GLY A 235 -14.57 -10.02 16.03
N ALA A 236 -15.54 -9.12 16.16
CA ALA A 236 -16.86 -9.43 16.68
C ALA A 236 -17.73 -10.22 15.70
N ALA A 237 -17.55 -10.02 14.38
CA ALA A 237 -18.25 -10.76 13.34
C ALA A 237 -17.73 -12.20 13.14
N SER A 238 -16.52 -12.51 13.62
CA SER A 238 -15.82 -13.79 13.42
C SER A 238 -15.74 -14.68 14.66
N GLY A 239 -16.19 -14.21 15.83
CA GLY A 239 -16.25 -15.00 17.07
C GLY A 239 -17.65 -15.54 17.37
N PRO A 240 -17.79 -16.75 17.96
CA PRO A 240 -19.06 -17.13 18.56
C PRO A 240 -19.38 -16.10 19.64
N ALA A 241 -20.59 -15.50 19.57
CA ALA A 241 -21.05 -14.58 20.59
C ALA A 241 -20.75 -15.19 21.97
N PRO A 242 -20.11 -14.45 22.91
CA PRO A 242 -19.86 -14.98 24.24
C PRO A 242 -21.22 -15.36 24.81
N VAL A 243 -21.47 -16.67 24.92
CA VAL A 243 -22.65 -17.19 25.57
C VAL A 243 -22.48 -16.80 27.02
N PHE A 244 -23.09 -15.68 27.40
CA PHE A 244 -23.27 -15.32 28.79
C PHE A 244 -24.15 -16.40 29.41
N THR A 245 -23.53 -17.43 29.98
CA THR A 245 -24.21 -18.36 30.89
C THR A 245 -24.47 -17.60 32.18
N PRO A 246 -25.73 -17.29 32.55
CA PRO A 246 -26.01 -16.69 33.83
C PRO A 246 -25.75 -17.74 34.90
N GLY A 247 -24.68 -17.58 35.69
CA GLY A 247 -24.41 -18.45 36.85
C GLY A 247 -22.99 -18.97 37.03
N ALA A 248 -22.02 -18.63 36.17
CA ALA A 248 -20.61 -18.93 36.46
C ALA A 248 -20.06 -17.94 37.51
N PRO A 249 -19.39 -18.40 38.58
CA PRO A 249 -18.80 -17.51 39.58
C PRO A 249 -17.68 -16.70 38.92
N THR A 250 -17.78 -15.39 39.01
CA THR A 250 -16.71 -14.47 38.59
C THR A 250 -15.45 -14.75 39.43
N PRO A 251 -14.26 -14.86 38.82
CA PRO A 251 -13.04 -14.83 39.60
C PRO A 251 -12.95 -13.47 40.30
N ALA A 252 -12.70 -13.51 41.61
CA ALA A 252 -12.56 -12.30 42.42
C ALA A 252 -11.39 -11.47 41.88
N LEU A 253 -11.71 -10.38 41.19
CA LEU A 253 -10.76 -9.32 40.89
C LEU A 253 -10.30 -8.74 42.22
N GLY A 254 -9.07 -9.07 42.62
CA GLY A 254 -8.40 -8.47 43.76
C GLY A 254 -8.30 -6.97 43.54
N TYR A 255 -9.12 -6.22 44.25
CA TYR A 255 -9.01 -4.77 44.33
C TYR A 255 -7.68 -4.42 44.98
N VAL A 256 -6.77 -3.81 44.21
CA VAL A 256 -5.58 -3.14 44.76
C VAL A 256 -5.97 -1.67 44.95
N PRO A 257 -6.06 -1.16 46.19
CA PRO A 257 -6.33 0.25 46.43
C PRO A 257 -5.16 1.10 45.92
N GLY A 258 -5.48 2.22 45.27
CA GLY A 258 -4.50 3.22 44.83
C GLY A 258 -3.75 3.91 45.99
N PRO A 259 -2.71 4.71 45.68
CA PRO A 259 -1.65 5.11 46.62
C PRO A 259 -2.03 6.14 47.72
N ASP A 260 -3.30 6.39 47.98
CA ASP A 260 -3.75 7.41 48.94
C ASP A 260 -4.19 6.87 50.32
N ALA A 261 -3.87 5.60 50.65
CA ALA A 261 -4.27 4.96 51.90
C ALA A 261 -3.23 5.07 53.04
N HIS A 262 -2.52 6.20 53.16
CA HIS A 262 -1.68 6.49 54.32
C HIS A 262 -2.23 7.67 55.14
N THR A 263 -3.32 7.44 55.87
CA THR A 263 -3.65 8.21 57.06
C THR A 263 -3.06 7.50 58.29
N PRO A 264 -2.18 8.14 59.09
CA PRO A 264 -1.68 7.54 60.31
C PRO A 264 -2.81 7.40 61.34
N MET A 265 -3.01 6.19 61.84
CA MET A 265 -3.95 5.87 62.92
C MET A 265 -3.46 6.50 64.23
N ALA A 266 -4.29 7.31 64.88
CA ALA A 266 -3.99 7.93 66.17
C ALA A 266 -3.82 6.87 67.28
N PRO A 267 -2.92 7.08 68.27
CA PRO A 267 -2.68 6.12 69.33
C PRO A 267 -3.85 6.06 70.33
N PRO A 268 -4.11 4.89 70.95
CA PRO A 268 -5.20 4.72 71.90
C PRO A 268 -4.93 5.44 73.24
N PRO A 269 -5.98 5.87 73.97
CA PRO A 269 -5.83 6.56 75.24
C PRO A 269 -5.38 5.60 76.37
N PRO A 270 -4.66 6.10 77.39
CA PRO A 270 -4.18 5.28 78.49
C PRO A 270 -5.30 4.85 79.45
N ALA A 271 -5.19 3.61 79.95
CA ALA A 271 -6.12 3.00 80.89
C ALA A 271 -6.06 3.66 82.29
N PRO A 272 -7.18 3.75 83.02
CA PRO A 272 -7.22 4.37 84.35
C PRO A 272 -6.55 3.48 85.41
N ALA A 273 -5.78 4.11 86.29
CA ALA A 273 -5.14 3.48 87.44
C ALA A 273 -6.15 3.13 88.54
N ALA A 274 -6.01 1.94 89.13
CA ALA A 274 -6.79 1.51 90.29
C ALA A 274 -6.27 2.17 91.59
N PRO A 275 -7.14 2.62 92.50
CA PRO A 275 -6.76 3.15 93.81
C PRO A 275 -6.50 2.02 94.83
N PRO A 276 -5.84 2.31 95.97
CA PRO A 276 -5.36 1.32 96.95
C PRO A 276 -6.46 0.61 97.74
#